data_AF-A0A8H7XYW8-F1
#
_entry.id   AF-A0A8H7XYW8-F1
#
_cell.length_a   1.000
_cell.length_b   1.000
_cell.length_c   1.000
_cell.angle_alpha   90.00
_cell.angle_beta   90.00
_cell.angle_gamma   90.00
#
_symmetry.space_group_name_H-M   'P 1'
#
loop_
_entity.id
_entity.type
_entity.pdbx_description
1 polymer ?
#
loop_
_entity_poly.entity_id
_entity_poly.type
_entity_poly.pdbx_seq_one_letter_code
_entity_poly.pdbx_strand_id
1 'polypeptide(L)'
;MNRVLTKWIQIFRPLLSLAVYHALRLGQKPDNCFAQTLQLVISPTFTSSNVPRSTRDIEHAFRLDQALVIDVETIKSSFAPAQQAFDKAYEQTHEERARNPNAIGFPVITILVPTESTMRQVPVGLEKLEIPWDALWEESLRRHINSGNPRL
;
A
#
# COMPACT_ATOMS: atom_id res chain seq x y z
N MET A 1 2.26 -2.94 -18.59
CA MET A 1 1.72 -2.99 -17.21
C MET A 1 2.72 -2.54 -16.14
N ASN A 2 3.82 -3.26 -15.93
CA ASN A 2 4.76 -3.05 -14.82
C ASN A 2 5.22 -1.59 -14.61
N ARG A 3 5.62 -0.88 -15.69
CA ARG A 3 6.01 0.54 -15.62
C ARG A 3 4.87 1.47 -15.17
N VAL A 4 3.63 1.21 -15.60
CA VAL A 4 2.45 2.01 -15.24
C VAL A 4 2.14 1.79 -13.77
N LEU A 5 2.14 0.54 -13.31
CA LEU A 5 1.93 0.20 -11.91
C LEU A 5 2.97 0.86 -10.99
N THR A 6 4.26 0.78 -11.34
CA THR A 6 5.32 1.43 -10.54
C THR A 6 5.12 2.95 -10.43
N LYS A 7 4.79 3.62 -11.54
CA LYS A 7 4.52 5.06 -11.52
C LYS A 7 3.26 5.39 -10.72
N TRP A 8 2.20 4.60 -10.87
CA TRP A 8 0.97 4.77 -10.11
C TRP A 8 1.22 4.65 -8.60
N ILE A 9 1.96 3.63 -8.16
CA ILE A 9 2.37 3.44 -6.77
C ILE A 9 3.15 4.66 -6.26
N GLN A 10 4.06 5.22 -7.07
CA GLN A 10 4.82 6.41 -6.70
C GLN A 10 3.93 7.64 -6.52
N ILE A 11 2.98 7.86 -7.44
CA ILE A 11 2.04 8.98 -7.40
C ILE A 11 1.12 8.88 -6.17
N PHE A 12 0.58 7.69 -5.90
CA PHE A 12 -0.36 7.43 -4.81
C PHE A 12 0.32 7.16 -3.46
N ARG A 13 1.67 7.19 -3.38
CA ARG A 13 2.42 6.85 -2.17
C ARG A 13 1.90 7.59 -0.92
N PRO A 14 1.60 8.91 -0.93
CA PRO A 14 1.06 9.58 0.24
C PRO A 14 -0.31 9.03 0.70
N LEU A 15 -1.24 8.82 -0.25
CA LEU A 15 -2.55 8.23 0.04
C LEU A 15 -2.41 6.81 0.61
N LEU A 16 -1.53 6.01 0.01
CA LEU A 16 -1.27 4.63 0.43
C LEU A 16 -0.69 4.58 1.85
N SER A 17 0.20 5.51 2.21
CA SER A 17 0.71 5.67 3.58
C SER A 17 -0.38 5.94 4.60
N LEU A 18 -1.31 6.84 4.28
CA LEU A 18 -2.43 7.17 5.17
C LEU A 18 -3.39 5.98 5.31
N ALA A 19 -3.70 5.32 4.19
CA ALA A 19 -4.56 4.14 4.20
C ALA A 19 -3.99 3.01 5.05
N VAL A 20 -2.70 2.68 4.91
CA VAL A 20 -2.10 1.60 5.72
C VAL A 20 -2.01 1.97 7.20
N TYR A 21 -1.77 3.25 7.52
CA TYR A 21 -1.79 3.73 8.91
C TYR A 21 -3.15 3.50 9.57
N HIS A 22 -4.24 3.86 8.90
CA HIS A 22 -5.60 3.66 9.41
C HIS A 22 -6.00 2.19 9.43
N ALA A 23 -5.80 1.49 8.32
CA ALA A 23 -6.18 0.09 8.16
C ALA A 23 -5.57 -0.80 9.25
N LEU A 24 -4.27 -0.60 9.53
CA LEU A 24 -3.55 -1.40 10.53
C LEU A 24 -3.61 -0.79 11.94
N ARG A 25 -4.31 0.34 12.14
CA ARG A 25 -4.43 1.05 13.42
C ARG A 25 -3.07 1.37 14.07
N LEU A 26 -2.10 1.80 13.26
CA LEU A 26 -0.70 1.91 13.68
C LEU A 26 -0.47 3.00 14.74
N GLY A 27 -1.33 4.01 14.83
CA GLY A 27 -1.28 4.99 15.91
C GLY A 27 -1.58 4.42 17.30
N GLN A 28 -2.36 3.33 17.36
CA GLN A 28 -2.79 2.68 18.61
C GLN A 28 -1.96 1.43 18.90
N LYS A 29 -1.63 0.66 17.85
CA LYS A 29 -0.87 -0.58 17.93
C LYS A 29 0.20 -0.62 16.83
N PRO A 30 1.34 0.06 17.03
CA PRO A 30 2.42 0.10 16.05
C PRO A 30 2.91 -1.28 15.62
N ASP A 31 2.87 -2.27 16.51
CA ASP A 31 3.33 -3.64 16.24
C ASP A 31 2.48 -4.39 15.20
N ASN A 32 1.28 -3.88 14.87
CA ASN A 32 0.48 -4.43 13.77
C ASN A 32 1.22 -4.35 12.42
N CYS A 33 2.25 -3.49 12.28
CA CYS A 33 3.09 -3.45 11.07
C CYS A 33 3.88 -4.74 10.82
N PHE A 34 4.03 -5.61 11.83
CA PHE A 34 4.72 -6.90 11.72
C PHE A 34 3.76 -8.06 11.50
N ALA A 35 2.54 -7.95 12.02
CA ALA A 35 1.55 -9.02 11.97
C ALA A 35 0.61 -8.91 10.76
N GLN A 36 0.35 -7.69 10.30
CA GLN A 36 -0.69 -7.39 9.32
C GLN A 36 -0.16 -6.57 8.14
N THR A 37 -0.82 -6.71 6.99
CA THR A 37 -0.56 -5.93 5.77
C THR A 37 -1.89 -5.45 5.19
N LEU A 38 -1.88 -4.26 4.59
CA LEU A 38 -3.00 -3.80 3.78
C LEU A 38 -2.86 -4.40 2.38
N GLN A 39 -3.80 -5.25 1.99
CA GLN A 39 -3.92 -5.76 0.64
C GLN A 39 -4.88 -4.89 -0.18
N LEU A 40 -4.44 -4.45 -1.34
CA LEU A 40 -5.24 -3.76 -2.34
C LEU A 40 -5.39 -4.64 -3.57
N VAL A 41 -6.63 -4.94 -3.95
CA VAL A 41 -6.96 -5.60 -5.22
C VAL A 41 -7.41 -4.51 -6.18
N ILE A 42 -6.65 -4.33 -7.26
CA ILE A 42 -6.92 -3.31 -8.27
C ILE A 42 -7.04 -3.93 -9.66
N SER A 43 -7.86 -3.32 -10.50
CA SER A 43 -8.01 -3.68 -11.91
C SER A 43 -7.58 -2.53 -12.80
N PRO A 44 -6.87 -2.79 -13.92
CA PRO A 44 -6.54 -1.75 -14.88
C PRO A 44 -7.81 -1.22 -15.55
N THR A 45 -7.86 0.09 -15.79
CA THR A 45 -8.92 0.76 -16.57
C THR A 45 -8.55 0.93 -18.04
N PHE A 46 -7.43 0.31 -18.45
CA PHE A 46 -6.84 0.38 -19.78
C PHE A 46 -6.48 -1.02 -20.29
N THR A 47 -6.23 -1.11 -21.58
CA THR A 47 -5.84 -2.29 -22.35
C THR A 47 -4.45 -2.08 -22.97
N SER A 48 -3.93 -3.11 -23.65
CA SER A 48 -2.67 -3.02 -24.40
C SER A 48 -2.70 -1.98 -25.53
N SER A 49 -3.88 -1.63 -26.04
CA SER A 49 -4.05 -0.67 -27.15
C SER A 49 -4.09 0.79 -26.68
N ASN A 50 -4.41 1.07 -25.41
CA ASN A 50 -4.57 2.43 -24.87
C ASN A 50 -3.76 2.64 -23.57
N VAL A 51 -2.49 2.23 -23.59
CA VAL A 51 -1.61 2.36 -22.42
C VAL A 51 -1.47 3.82 -21.95
N PRO A 52 -1.71 4.12 -20.66
CA PRO A 52 -1.52 5.46 -20.07
C PRO A 52 -0.13 6.03 -20.33
N ARG A 53 -0.06 7.28 -20.80
CA ARG A 53 1.22 7.94 -21.16
C ARG A 53 1.51 9.17 -20.33
N SER A 54 0.50 9.97 -20.00
CA SER A 54 0.66 11.16 -19.17
C SER A 54 0.49 10.83 -17.68
N THR A 55 0.95 11.73 -16.80
CA THR A 55 0.74 11.60 -15.35
C THR A 55 -0.76 11.50 -15.02
N ARG A 56 -1.58 12.33 -15.66
CA ARG A 56 -3.04 12.32 -15.50
C ARG A 56 -3.65 10.98 -15.91
N ASP A 57 -3.23 10.41 -17.04
CA ASP A 57 -3.73 9.08 -17.44
C ASP A 57 -3.32 8.00 -16.44
N ILE A 58 -2.09 8.11 -15.90
CA ILE A 58 -1.59 7.16 -14.91
C ILE A 58 -2.42 7.27 -13.62
N GLU A 59 -2.79 8.47 -13.18
CA GLU A 59 -3.64 8.66 -12.00
C GLU A 59 -4.95 7.88 -12.08
N HIS A 60 -5.54 7.80 -13.28
CA HIS A 60 -6.78 7.07 -13.56
C HIS A 60 -6.59 5.61 -14.02
N ALA A 61 -5.35 5.10 -14.03
CA ALA A 61 -5.01 3.83 -14.67
C ALA A 61 -5.58 2.58 -13.97
N PHE A 62 -6.01 2.71 -12.71
CA PHE A 62 -6.50 1.59 -11.92
C PHE A 62 -7.76 1.96 -11.14
N ARG A 63 -8.64 0.99 -10.97
CA ARG A 63 -9.78 1.03 -10.05
C ARG A 63 -9.49 0.16 -8.85
N LEU A 64 -9.87 0.60 -7.65
CA LEU A 64 -9.85 -0.23 -6.46
C LEU A 64 -11.09 -1.13 -6.42
N ASP A 65 -10.86 -2.44 -6.48
CA ASP A 65 -11.92 -3.44 -6.33
C ASP A 65 -12.11 -3.82 -4.87
N GLN A 66 -11.03 -4.11 -4.14
CA GLN A 66 -11.08 -4.49 -2.72
C GLN A 66 -9.89 -3.92 -1.94
N ALA A 67 -10.11 -3.61 -0.66
CA ALA A 67 -9.08 -3.32 0.31
C ALA A 67 -9.31 -4.21 1.54
N LEU A 68 -8.29 -4.98 1.94
CA LEU A 68 -8.40 -5.98 2.99
C LEU A 68 -7.22 -5.86 3.94
N VAL A 69 -7.48 -6.00 5.24
CA VAL A 69 -6.42 -6.23 6.22
C VAL A 69 -6.24 -7.74 6.36
N ILE A 70 -5.02 -8.21 6.12
CA ILE A 70 -4.70 -9.64 6.13
C ILE A 70 -3.42 -9.87 6.94
N ASP A 71 -3.26 -11.09 7.43
CA ASP A 71 -2.07 -11.49 8.16
C ASP A 71 -0.87 -11.66 7.21
N VAL A 72 0.30 -11.21 7.66
CA VAL A 72 1.56 -11.30 6.89
C VAL A 72 1.89 -12.75 6.55
N GLU A 73 1.62 -13.69 7.46
CA GLU A 73 1.87 -15.12 7.27
C GLU A 73 1.01 -15.73 6.16
N THR A 74 -0.21 -15.22 5.93
CA THR A 74 -1.06 -15.63 4.80
C THR A 74 -0.42 -15.27 3.47
N ILE A 75 0.22 -14.11 3.36
CA ILE A 75 0.93 -13.70 2.14
C ILE A 75 2.23 -14.47 1.96
N LYS A 76 3.04 -14.63 3.01
CA LYS A 76 4.31 -15.37 2.95
C LYS A 76 4.13 -16.81 2.49
N SER A 77 3.11 -17.49 3.02
CA SER A 77 2.76 -18.86 2.63
C SER A 77 2.24 -18.96 1.19
N SER A 78 1.60 -17.91 0.67
CA SER A 78 1.02 -17.90 -0.67
C SER A 78 1.99 -17.42 -1.77
N PHE A 79 3.02 -16.65 -1.41
CA PHE A 79 3.95 -16.05 -2.37
C PHE A 79 5.35 -15.93 -1.77
N ALA A 80 6.21 -16.92 -2.04
CA ALA A 80 7.57 -16.99 -1.49
C ALA A 80 8.41 -15.70 -1.67
N PRO A 81 8.36 -14.97 -2.81
CA PRO A 81 9.10 -13.72 -2.94
C PRO A 81 8.61 -12.59 -2.01
N ALA A 82 7.42 -12.71 -1.40
CA ALA A 82 6.95 -11.76 -0.40
C ALA A 82 7.86 -11.73 0.83
N GLN A 83 8.44 -12.87 1.19
CA GLN A 83 9.23 -13.05 2.40
C GLN A 83 10.33 -11.98 2.49
N GLN A 84 11.08 -11.78 1.40
CA GLN A 84 12.17 -10.81 1.34
C GLN A 84 11.69 -9.37 1.60
N ALA A 85 10.51 -8.99 1.12
CA ALA A 85 9.99 -7.64 1.31
C ALA A 85 9.59 -7.40 2.77
N PHE A 86 8.96 -8.39 3.41
CA PHE A 86 8.60 -8.32 4.82
C PHE A 86 9.81 -8.36 5.74
N ASP A 87 10.79 -9.22 5.47
CA ASP A 87 12.01 -9.32 6.28
C ASP A 87 12.81 -8.01 6.24
N LYS A 88 12.96 -7.42 5.03
CA LYS A 88 13.60 -6.12 4.88
C LYS A 88 12.84 -5.02 5.64
N ALA A 89 11.51 -5.01 5.55
CA ALA A 89 10.69 -4.02 6.26
C ALA A 89 10.76 -4.18 7.79
N TYR A 90 10.86 -5.43 8.25
CA TYR A 90 11.07 -5.79 9.65
C TYR A 90 12.41 -5.27 10.17
N GLU A 91 13.51 -5.57 9.46
CA GLU A 91 14.86 -5.07 9.77
C GLU A 91 14.89 -3.54 9.83
N GLN A 92 14.35 -2.87 8.81
CA GLN A 92 14.29 -1.41 8.76
C GLN A 92 13.48 -0.81 9.92
N THR A 93 12.39 -1.48 10.33
CA THR A 93 11.58 -1.03 11.46
C THR A 93 12.35 -1.16 12.78
N HIS A 94 13.08 -2.26 12.97
CA HIS A 94 13.92 -2.45 14.17
C HIS A 94 15.02 -1.41 14.26
N GLU A 95 15.73 -1.17 13.17
CA GLU A 95 16.77 -0.13 13.12
C GLU A 95 16.21 1.26 13.44
N GLU A 96 15.05 1.60 12.88
CA GLU A 96 14.44 2.90 13.09
C GLU A 96 13.92 3.05 14.52
N ARG A 97 13.30 2.01 15.09
CA ARG A 97 12.85 2.02 16.49
C ARG A 97 14.00 2.03 17.49
N ALA A 98 15.15 1.48 17.15
CA ALA A 98 16.37 1.59 17.96
C ALA A 98 16.88 3.04 18.02
N ARG A 99 16.71 3.82 16.95
CA ARG A 99 17.07 5.25 16.89
C ARG A 99 15.99 6.14 17.51
N ASN A 100 14.72 5.78 17.32
CA ASN A 100 13.55 6.51 17.77
C ASN A 100 12.48 5.52 18.29
N PRO A 101 12.40 5.30 19.61
CA PRO A 101 11.44 4.35 20.19
C PRO A 101 9.97 4.65 19.89
N ASN A 102 9.66 5.88 19.44
CA ASN A 102 8.31 6.29 19.04
C ASN A 102 8.03 6.13 17.54
N ALA A 103 8.96 5.55 16.77
CA ALA A 103 8.77 5.32 15.34
C ALA A 103 7.72 4.23 15.10
N ILE A 104 6.80 4.48 14.17
CA ILE A 104 5.79 3.50 13.77
C ILE A 104 6.44 2.32 13.06
N GLY A 105 7.36 2.60 12.14
CA GLY A 105 8.06 1.59 11.34
C GLY A 105 7.73 1.64 9.85
N PHE A 106 7.97 0.52 9.19
CA PHE A 106 7.79 0.34 7.75
C PHE A 106 6.72 -0.72 7.47
N PRO A 107 5.41 -0.41 7.62
CA PRO A 107 4.38 -1.33 7.15
C PRO A 107 4.54 -1.63 5.65
N VAL A 108 4.12 -2.81 5.25
CA VAL A 108 4.10 -3.25 3.85
C VAL A 108 2.66 -3.21 3.35
N ILE A 109 2.47 -2.73 2.12
CA ILE A 109 1.22 -2.82 1.38
C ILE A 109 1.38 -3.88 0.30
N THR A 110 0.40 -4.77 0.15
CA THR A 110 0.37 -5.78 -0.91
C THR A 110 -0.61 -5.36 -1.98
N ILE A 111 -0.14 -5.07 -3.18
CA ILE A 111 -0.98 -4.69 -4.32
C ILE A 111 -1.09 -5.87 -5.27
N LEU A 112 -2.32 -6.32 -5.52
CA LEU A 112 -2.65 -7.41 -6.43
C LEU A 112 -3.39 -6.87 -7.64
N VAL A 113 -2.93 -7.26 -8.83
CA VAL A 113 -3.59 -7.05 -10.13
C VAL A 113 -3.93 -8.43 -10.70
N PRO A 114 -5.10 -9.01 -10.37
CA PRO A 114 -5.41 -10.40 -10.71
C PRO A 114 -5.41 -10.67 -12.21
N THR A 115 -5.91 -9.73 -13.01
CA THR A 115 -6.00 -9.86 -14.48
C THR A 115 -4.64 -10.01 -15.16
N GLU A 116 -3.57 -9.64 -14.47
CA GLU A 116 -2.19 -9.63 -14.96
C GLU A 116 -1.29 -10.57 -14.14
N SER A 117 -1.86 -11.39 -13.26
CA SER A 117 -1.14 -12.26 -12.31
C SER A 117 0.00 -11.54 -11.60
N THR A 118 -0.20 -10.25 -11.29
CA THR A 118 0.85 -9.37 -10.78
C THR A 118 0.61 -9.07 -9.31
N MET A 119 1.61 -9.35 -8.46
CA MET A 119 1.63 -8.97 -7.06
C MET A 119 2.84 -8.08 -6.77
N ARG A 120 2.65 -7.03 -5.97
CA ARG A 120 3.70 -6.11 -5.52
C ARG A 120 3.63 -5.87 -4.03
N GLN A 121 4.75 -6.07 -3.33
CA GLN A 121 4.93 -5.58 -1.97
C GLN A 121 5.57 -4.19 -2.00
N VAL A 122 4.97 -3.23 -1.30
CA VAL A 122 5.43 -1.86 -1.22
C VAL A 122 5.69 -1.53 0.25
N PRO A 123 6.96 -1.46 0.70
CA PRO A 123 7.27 -0.95 2.02
C PRO A 123 7.03 0.56 2.07
N VAL A 124 6.33 1.00 3.10
CA VAL A 124 5.95 2.39 3.29
C VAL A 124 6.54 2.88 4.60
N GLY A 125 7.57 3.72 4.51
CA GLY A 125 8.08 4.41 5.70
C GLY A 125 7.06 5.43 6.18
N LEU A 126 6.67 5.32 7.45
CA LEU A 126 5.79 6.28 8.09
C LEU A 126 6.61 7.20 8.99
N GLU A 127 6.66 8.46 8.62
CA GLU A 127 7.16 9.51 9.52
C GLU A 127 6.12 9.78 10.62
N LYS A 128 6.59 10.32 11.74
CA LYS A 128 5.72 10.66 12.88
C LYS A 128 4.83 11.83 12.48
N LEU A 129 3.67 11.52 11.91
CA LEU A 129 2.64 12.47 11.55
C LEU A 129 1.48 12.34 12.54
N GLU A 130 0.99 13.47 13.05
CA GLU A 130 -0.30 13.51 13.74
C GLU A 130 -1.40 13.34 12.69
N ILE A 131 -1.73 12.09 12.38
CA ILE A 131 -2.74 11.74 11.39
C ILE A 131 -4.08 11.60 12.12
N PRO A 132 -5.08 12.46 11.85
CA PRO A 132 -6.42 12.32 12.42
C PRO A 132 -7.03 10.97 12.03
N TRP A 133 -7.68 10.29 12.96
CA TRP A 133 -8.31 9.01 12.69
C TRP A 133 -9.44 9.13 11.64
N ASP A 134 -9.35 8.38 10.54
CA ASP A 134 -10.42 8.22 9.57
C ASP A 134 -11.10 6.85 9.74
N ALA A 135 -12.34 6.86 10.26
CA ALA A 135 -13.15 5.64 10.39
C ALA A 135 -13.66 5.12 9.04
N LEU A 136 -13.70 5.98 8.01
CA LEU A 136 -14.17 5.69 6.66
C LEU A 136 -12.99 5.57 5.68
N TRP A 137 -11.79 5.27 6.17
CA TRP A 137 -10.56 5.24 5.37
C TRP A 137 -10.67 4.39 4.10
N GLU A 138 -11.43 3.29 4.13
CA GLU A 138 -11.61 2.42 2.96
C GLU A 138 -12.42 3.14 1.86
N GLU A 139 -13.52 3.78 2.23
CA GLU A 139 -14.38 4.52 1.32
C GLU A 139 -13.66 5.74 0.75
N SER A 140 -12.91 6.44 1.61
CA SER A 140 -11.99 7.52 1.22
C SER A 140 -10.98 7.00 0.20
N LEU A 141 -10.21 5.96 0.53
CA LEU A 141 -9.21 5.36 -0.36
C LEU A 141 -9.80 4.99 -1.72
N ARG A 142 -10.95 4.32 -1.72
CA ARG A 142 -11.66 3.90 -2.93
C ARG A 142 -12.06 5.10 -3.79
N ARG A 143 -12.63 6.14 -3.18
CA ARG A 143 -13.03 7.37 -3.88
C ARG A 143 -11.83 8.02 -4.56
N HIS A 144 -10.74 8.19 -3.82
CA HIS A 144 -9.51 8.82 -4.29
C HIS A 144 -8.83 8.05 -5.42
N ILE A 145 -8.69 6.72 -5.28
CA ILE A 145 -8.14 5.88 -6.36
C ILE A 145 -9.03 5.96 -7.61
N ASN A 146 -10.34 5.77 -7.46
CA ASN A 146 -11.25 5.70 -8.61
C ASN A 146 -11.41 7.05 -9.32
N SER A 147 -11.25 8.16 -8.60
CA SER A 147 -11.27 9.51 -9.19
C SER A 147 -9.92 9.99 -9.70
N GLY A 148 -8.85 9.19 -9.59
CA GLY A 148 -7.49 9.62 -9.93
C GLY A 148 -6.97 10.77 -9.07
N ASN A 149 -7.39 10.85 -7.79
CA ASN A 149 -6.93 11.89 -6.87
C ASN A 149 -5.93 11.29 -5.85
N PRO A 150 -4.61 11.52 -6.01
CA PRO A 150 -3.60 10.92 -5.13
C PRO A 150 -3.45 11.59 -3.76
N ARG A 151 -4.30 12.58 -3.43
CA ARG A 151 -4.20 13.37 -2.19
C ARG A 151 -5.51 13.29 -1.41
N LEU A 152 -5.41 13.09 -0.09
CA LEU A 152 -6.50 13.34 0.87
C LEU A 152 -6.63 14.85 1.13
#